data_AF-A0A0F9CFZ6-F1
#
_entry.id   AF-A0A0F9CFZ6-F1
#
_cell.length_a   1.000
_cell.length_b   1.000
_cell.length_c   1.000
_cell.angle_alpha   90.00
_cell.angle_beta   90.00
_cell.angle_gamma   90.00
#
_symmetry.space_group_name_H-M   'P 1'
#
loop_
_entity.id
_entity.type
_entity.pdbx_description
1 polymer ?
#
loop_
_entity_poly.entity_id
_entity_poly.type
_entity_poly.pdbx_seq_one_letter_code
_entity_poly.pdbx_strand_id
1 'polypeptide(L)'
;MDCGLSEKESMQVIPAMISGKTEEHLCQLSTDCLLHKAVLSPFLALQEAAAVQGYDLQVASAFRSFKRQLMIWNAKALGERPVLDEYGKPLNLENLSEKDKVFAIMRWSALPGCSRHHWGTDMDIWDAAAVPLEYVLQLTPDEYQQ
;
A
#
# COMPACT_ATOMS: atom_id res chain seq x y z
N MET A 1 15.86 -3.11 -37.72
CA MET A 1 14.52 -2.49 -37.70
C MET A 1 14.52 -1.55 -36.53
N ASP A 2 14.60 -0.28 -36.87
CA ASP A 2 14.66 0.87 -35.99
C ASP A 2 13.29 1.03 -35.29
N CYS A 3 13.24 0.76 -33.99
CA CYS A 3 12.09 1.12 -33.18
C CYS A 3 12.47 2.43 -32.52
N GLY A 4 12.08 3.52 -33.19
CA GLY A 4 12.39 4.88 -32.80
C GLY A 4 12.11 5.10 -31.33
N LEU A 5 13.05 5.79 -30.68
CA LEU A 5 12.87 6.39 -29.37
C LEU A 5 11.71 7.40 -29.47
N SER A 6 10.49 6.91 -29.23
CA SER A 6 9.32 7.73 -29.02
C SER A 6 9.61 8.66 -27.86
N GLU A 7 9.41 9.94 -28.10
CA GLU A 7 9.49 11.02 -27.11
C GLU A 7 8.82 10.57 -25.81
N LYS A 8 9.51 10.77 -24.68
CA LYS A 8 8.93 10.56 -23.35
C LYS A 8 7.76 11.53 -23.22
N GLU A 9 6.56 11.07 -23.52
CA GLU A 9 5.32 11.76 -23.19
C GLU A 9 5.34 11.98 -21.68
N SER A 10 5.64 13.21 -21.26
CA SER A 10 5.64 13.57 -19.85
C SER A 10 4.19 13.58 -19.39
N MET A 11 3.72 12.48 -18.83
CA MET A 11 2.38 12.40 -18.26
C MET A 11 2.24 13.49 -17.19
N GLN A 12 1.32 14.43 -17.42
CA GLN A 12 1.04 15.48 -16.46
C GLN A 12 0.35 14.88 -15.23
N VAL A 13 0.92 15.09 -14.05
CA VAL A 13 0.30 14.68 -12.79
C VAL A 13 -0.94 15.54 -12.55
N ILE A 14 -2.10 14.90 -12.45
CA ILE A 14 -3.38 15.57 -12.17
C ILE A 14 -3.87 15.28 -10.74
N PRO A 15 -4.69 16.16 -10.14
CA PRO A 15 -5.24 15.96 -8.79
C PRO A 15 -5.94 14.61 -8.58
N ALA A 16 -6.59 14.07 -9.62
CA ALA A 16 -7.25 12.76 -9.55
C ALA A 16 -6.26 11.61 -9.32
N MET A 17 -5.03 11.70 -9.84
CA MET A 17 -4.00 10.68 -9.64
C MET A 17 -3.53 10.70 -8.17
N ILE A 18 -3.14 11.88 -7.67
CA ILE A 18 -2.61 12.00 -6.30
C ILE A 18 -3.63 11.70 -5.20
N SER A 19 -4.93 11.80 -5.52
CA SER A 19 -6.03 11.50 -4.60
C SER A 19 -6.66 10.11 -4.79
N GLY A 20 -6.15 9.30 -5.73
CA GLY A 20 -6.61 7.93 -5.95
C GLY A 20 -7.98 7.83 -6.60
N LYS A 21 -8.38 8.86 -7.36
CA LYS A 21 -9.67 8.94 -8.06
C LYS A 21 -9.59 8.53 -9.53
N THR A 22 -8.40 8.24 -10.05
CA THR A 22 -8.17 7.65 -11.38
C THR A 22 -7.05 6.62 -11.32
N GLU A 23 -7.03 5.72 -12.31
CA GLU A 23 -6.06 4.63 -12.48
C GLU A 23 -5.23 4.79 -13.75
N GLU A 24 -5.38 5.90 -14.49
CA GLU A 24 -4.73 6.14 -15.81
C GLU A 24 -3.20 5.98 -15.84
N HIS A 25 -2.55 6.27 -14.71
CA HIS A 25 -1.09 6.20 -14.56
C HIS A 25 -0.58 4.82 -14.16
N LEU A 26 -1.48 3.86 -13.96
CA LEU A 26 -1.18 2.54 -13.42
C LEU A 26 -1.03 1.49 -14.52
N CYS A 27 -0.38 0.38 -14.15
CA CYS A 27 -0.33 -0.86 -14.89
C CYS A 27 -0.47 -2.03 -13.91
N GLN A 28 -0.82 -3.19 -14.45
CA GLN A 28 -1.06 -4.39 -13.66
C GLN A 28 0.24 -5.16 -13.37
N LEU A 29 0.49 -5.45 -12.10
CA LEU A 29 1.50 -6.42 -11.66
C LEU A 29 0.88 -7.82 -11.52
N SER A 30 -0.32 -7.90 -10.93
CA SER A 30 -1.11 -9.13 -10.74
C SER A 30 -2.61 -8.81 -10.70
N THR A 31 -3.48 -9.82 -10.58
CA THR A 31 -4.95 -9.65 -10.60
C THR A 31 -5.44 -8.52 -9.69
N ASP A 32 -4.90 -8.42 -8.47
CA ASP A 32 -5.33 -7.45 -7.46
C ASP A 32 -4.26 -6.39 -7.13
N CYS A 33 -3.22 -6.27 -7.96
CA CYS A 33 -2.11 -5.35 -7.72
C CYS A 33 -1.84 -4.44 -8.91
N LEU A 34 -2.07 -3.15 -8.70
CA LEU A 34 -1.74 -2.07 -9.64
C LEU A 34 -0.57 -1.24 -9.11
N LEU A 35 0.35 -0.88 -10.00
CA LEU A 35 1.51 -0.03 -9.74
C LEU A 35 1.58 1.09 -10.76
N HIS A 36 2.26 2.19 -10.44
CA HIS A 36 2.59 3.22 -11.40
C HIS A 36 3.45 2.63 -12.52
N LYS A 37 3.19 2.99 -13.78
CA LYS A 37 3.89 2.46 -14.97
C LYS A 37 5.42 2.50 -14.83
N ALA A 38 5.95 3.60 -14.32
CA ALA A 38 7.39 3.79 -14.09
C ALA A 38 8.00 2.94 -12.95
N VAL A 39 7.18 2.32 -12.09
CA VAL A 39 7.64 1.53 -10.94
C VAL A 39 7.68 0.02 -11.24
N LEU A 40 6.96 -0.45 -12.27
CA LEU A 40 6.90 -1.87 -12.60
C LEU A 40 8.28 -2.48 -12.89
N SER A 41 9.05 -1.92 -13.84
CA SER A 41 10.37 -2.48 -14.18
C SER A 41 11.37 -2.43 -13.02
N PRO A 42 11.52 -1.32 -12.26
CA PRO A 42 12.37 -1.30 -11.07
C PRO A 42 11.95 -2.32 -10.01
N PHE A 43 10.64 -2.51 -9.80
CA PHE A 43 10.15 -3.48 -8.82
C PHE A 43 10.46 -4.92 -9.23
N LEU A 44 10.26 -5.29 -10.50
CA LEU A 44 10.62 -6.62 -11.01
C LEU A 44 12.12 -6.89 -10.87
N ALA A 45 12.96 -5.89 -11.14
CA ALA A 45 14.41 -6.01 -10.93
C ALA A 45 14.78 -6.22 -9.46
N LEU A 46 14.06 -5.56 -8.53
CA LEU A 46 14.23 -5.79 -7.09
C LEU A 46 13.81 -7.21 -6.69
N GLN A 47 12.68 -7.71 -7.19
CA GLN A 47 12.23 -9.08 -6.94
C GLN A 47 13.24 -10.12 -7.43
N GLU A 48 13.78 -9.94 -8.64
CA GLU A 48 14.80 -10.84 -9.19
C GLU A 48 16.08 -10.83 -8.34
N ALA A 49 16.56 -9.64 -7.97
CA ALA A 49 17.73 -9.52 -7.10
C ALA A 49 17.51 -10.17 -5.72
N ALA A 50 16.31 -10.05 -5.15
CA ALA A 50 15.95 -10.66 -3.87
C ALA A 50 15.90 -12.20 -3.99
N ALA A 51 15.34 -12.72 -5.09
CA ALA A 51 15.28 -14.16 -5.36
C ALA A 51 16.68 -14.79 -5.46
N VAL A 52 17.66 -14.10 -6.04
CA VAL A 52 19.07 -14.55 -6.07
C VAL A 52 19.64 -14.70 -4.65
N GLN A 53 19.16 -13.91 -3.68
CA GLN A 53 19.55 -14.00 -2.28
C GLN A 53 18.69 -14.98 -1.46
N GLY A 54 17.72 -15.65 -2.09
CA GLY A 54 16.84 -16.63 -1.43
C GLY A 54 15.57 -16.05 -0.80
N TYR A 55 15.22 -14.79 -1.10
CA TYR A 55 13.97 -14.17 -0.65
C TYR A 55 12.87 -14.30 -1.70
N ASP A 56 11.64 -14.55 -1.27
CA ASP A 56 10.44 -14.49 -2.12
C ASP A 56 9.69 -13.18 -1.85
N LEU A 57 10.15 -12.10 -2.47
CA LEU A 57 9.62 -10.75 -2.24
C LEU A 57 8.25 -10.57 -2.90
N GLN A 58 7.20 -10.52 -2.08
CA GLN A 58 5.80 -10.39 -2.50
C GLN A 58 5.19 -9.05 -2.08
N VAL A 59 4.15 -8.61 -2.79
CA VAL A 59 3.42 -7.37 -2.48
C VAL A 59 2.22 -7.66 -1.59
N ALA A 60 2.22 -7.12 -0.38
CA ALA A 60 1.08 -7.19 0.53
C ALA A 60 -0.01 -6.16 0.17
N SER A 61 0.42 -4.96 -0.25
CA SER A 61 -0.49 -3.87 -0.58
C SER A 61 0.19 -2.87 -1.52
N ALA A 62 -0.54 -2.34 -2.49
CA ALA A 62 -0.02 -1.43 -3.52
C ALA A 62 -0.99 -0.27 -3.77
N PHE A 63 -1.32 0.06 -5.03
CA PHE A 63 -2.28 1.11 -5.32
C PHE A 63 -3.58 0.91 -4.54
N ARG A 64 -4.09 2.00 -4.00
CA ARG A 64 -5.36 2.02 -3.29
C ARG A 64 -6.18 3.19 -3.78
N SER A 65 -7.35 2.91 -4.34
CA SER A 65 -8.27 3.97 -4.73
C SER A 65 -8.78 4.78 -3.52
N PHE A 66 -9.23 6.00 -3.77
CA PHE A 66 -9.91 6.84 -2.77
C PHE A 66 -11.04 6.06 -2.08
N LYS A 67 -11.87 5.37 -2.88
CA LYS A 67 -13.02 4.59 -2.40
C LYS A 67 -12.58 3.47 -1.46
N ARG A 68 -11.50 2.76 -1.78
CA ARG A 68 -10.96 1.70 -0.92
C ARG A 68 -10.37 2.27 0.37
N GLN A 69 -9.60 3.36 0.31
CA GLN A 69 -9.05 4.01 1.51
C GLN A 69 -10.17 4.54 2.42
N LEU A 70 -11.23 5.14 1.85
CA LEU A 70 -12.41 5.60 2.58
C LEU A 70 -13.14 4.45 3.29
N MET A 71 -13.30 3.31 2.63
CA MET A 71 -13.88 2.11 3.24
C MET A 71 -13.06 1.66 4.46
N ILE A 72 -11.74 1.54 4.33
CA ILE A 72 -10.85 1.13 5.43
C ILE A 72 -10.92 2.13 6.59
N TRP A 73 -10.90 3.42 6.27
CA TRP A 73 -10.99 4.49 7.23
C TRP A 73 -12.30 4.44 8.02
N ASN A 74 -13.44 4.35 7.32
CA ASN A 74 -14.75 4.29 7.96
C ASN A 74 -14.91 3.04 8.82
N ALA A 75 -14.45 1.89 8.36
CA ALA A 75 -14.48 0.66 9.15
C ALA A 75 -13.70 0.80 10.47
N LYS A 76 -12.58 1.51 10.48
CA LYS A 76 -11.84 1.85 11.72
C LYS A 76 -12.61 2.84 12.60
N ALA A 77 -13.18 3.89 12.01
CA ALA A 77 -13.95 4.91 12.74
C ALA A 77 -15.24 4.33 13.37
N LEU A 78 -15.85 3.33 12.72
CA LEU A 78 -17.04 2.63 13.20
C LEU A 78 -16.71 1.47 14.17
N GLY A 79 -15.43 1.20 14.44
CA GLY A 79 -15.00 0.09 15.30
C GLY A 79 -15.11 -1.30 14.69
N GLU A 80 -15.42 -1.41 13.39
CA GLU A 80 -15.47 -2.67 12.64
C GLU A 80 -14.06 -3.25 12.38
N ARG A 81 -13.04 -2.40 12.47
CA ARG A 81 -11.63 -2.77 12.39
C ARG A 81 -10.86 -2.20 13.57
N PRO A 82 -9.88 -2.94 14.11
CA PRO A 82 -9.07 -2.44 15.21
C PRO A 82 -8.28 -1.21 14.79
N VAL A 83 -8.19 -0.27 15.73
CA VAL A 83 -7.23 0.85 15.69
C VAL A 83 -6.14 0.49 16.68
N LEU A 84 -4.89 0.58 16.25
CA LEU A 84 -3.74 0.14 17.03
C LEU A 84 -2.99 1.34 17.61
N ASP A 85 -2.41 1.17 18.79
CA ASP A 85 -1.45 2.11 19.35
C ASP A 85 -0.07 2.00 18.65
N GLU A 86 0.92 2.70 19.19
CA GLU A 86 2.29 2.70 18.64
C GLU A 86 3.03 1.37 18.80
N TYR A 87 2.55 0.48 19.66
CA TYR A 87 3.10 -0.86 19.87
C TYR A 87 2.31 -1.94 19.13
N GLY A 88 1.34 -1.56 18.28
CA GLY A 88 0.50 -2.51 17.56
C GLY A 88 -0.62 -3.13 18.42
N LYS A 89 -0.91 -2.60 19.61
CA LYS A 89 -1.98 -3.11 20.49
C LYS A 89 -3.32 -2.45 20.17
N PRO A 90 -4.46 -3.16 20.18
CA PRO A 90 -5.78 -2.56 19.99
C PRO A 90 -6.11 -1.49 21.04
N LEU A 91 -6.59 -0.34 20.58
CA LEU A 91 -7.11 0.75 21.40
C LEU A 91 -8.62 0.60 21.61
N ASN A 92 -9.09 0.91 22.82
CA ASN A 92 -10.51 1.15 23.06
C ASN A 92 -10.87 2.59 22.65
N LEU A 93 -11.56 2.74 21.52
CA LEU A 93 -11.97 4.05 21.00
C LEU A 93 -13.04 4.75 21.83
N GLU A 94 -13.82 4.03 22.64
CA GLU A 94 -14.92 4.60 23.44
C GLU A 94 -14.41 5.62 24.47
N ASN A 95 -13.16 5.47 24.91
CA ASN A 95 -12.52 6.33 25.90
C ASN A 95 -11.78 7.55 25.28
N LEU A 96 -11.80 7.68 23.95
CA LEU A 96 -11.07 8.73 23.24
C LEU A 96 -12.02 9.86 22.81
N SER A 97 -11.51 11.09 22.82
CA SER A 97 -12.20 12.20 22.17
C SER A 97 -12.27 11.97 20.65
N GLU A 98 -13.22 12.60 19.96
CA GLU A 98 -13.33 12.51 18.49
C GLU A 98 -12.02 12.90 17.78
N LYS A 99 -11.32 13.90 18.31
CA LYS A 99 -10.01 14.32 17.82
C LYS A 99 -8.97 13.21 17.99
N ASP A 100 -8.92 12.59 19.18
CA ASP A 100 -7.94 11.53 19.48
C ASP A 100 -8.24 10.26 18.68
N LYS A 101 -9.51 9.95 18.42
CA LYS A 101 -9.90 8.85 17.51
C LYS A 101 -9.32 9.07 16.12
N VAL A 102 -9.44 10.28 15.56
CA VAL A 102 -8.86 10.61 14.24
C VAL A 102 -7.35 10.42 14.26
N PHE A 103 -6.63 10.96 15.24
CA PHE A 103 -5.18 10.80 15.32
C PHE A 103 -4.75 9.35 15.54
N ALA A 104 -5.50 8.57 16.32
CA ALA A 104 -5.26 7.15 16.51
C ALA A 104 -5.40 6.38 15.19
N ILE A 105 -6.42 6.68 14.37
CA ILE A 105 -6.57 6.08 13.03
C ILE A 105 -5.42 6.52 12.11
N MET A 106 -5.09 7.82 12.10
CA MET A 106 -4.04 8.39 11.23
C MET A 106 -2.67 7.77 11.45
N ARG A 107 -2.39 7.24 12.65
CA ARG A 107 -1.11 6.61 12.98
C ARG A 107 -0.72 5.49 12.01
N TRP A 108 -1.70 4.69 11.59
CA TRP A 108 -1.49 3.51 10.75
C TRP A 108 -2.31 3.53 9.46
N SER A 109 -3.09 4.58 9.21
CA SER A 109 -3.93 4.68 8.02
C SER A 109 -4.02 6.13 7.58
N ALA A 110 -3.59 6.43 6.36
CA ALA A 110 -3.74 7.78 5.83
C ALA A 110 -5.22 8.16 5.66
N LEU A 111 -5.51 9.45 5.80
CA LEU A 111 -6.81 10.02 5.41
C LEU A 111 -7.08 9.73 3.92
N PRO A 112 -8.34 9.44 3.53
CA PRO A 112 -8.69 9.24 2.13
C PRO A 112 -8.32 10.44 1.26
N GLY A 113 -7.54 10.21 0.20
CA GLY A 113 -6.99 11.26 -0.67
C GLY A 113 -5.61 11.76 -0.25
N CYS A 114 -5.07 11.30 0.88
CA CYS A 114 -3.77 11.72 1.43
C CYS A 114 -2.78 10.56 1.60
N SER A 115 -3.05 9.39 1.00
CA SER A 115 -2.15 8.23 1.01
C SER A 115 -1.19 8.24 -0.17
N ARG A 116 0.08 7.89 0.03
CA ARG A 116 1.03 7.65 -1.07
C ARG A 116 0.65 6.43 -1.93
N HIS A 117 -0.08 5.47 -1.36
CA HIS A 117 -0.67 4.37 -2.14
C HIS A 117 -1.61 4.87 -3.26
N HIS A 118 -2.13 6.10 -3.18
CA HIS A 118 -2.90 6.67 -4.28
C HIS A 118 -2.08 6.89 -5.55
N TRP A 119 -0.76 7.04 -5.43
CA TRP A 119 0.11 7.37 -6.55
C TRP A 119 0.55 6.12 -7.33
N GLY A 120 0.29 4.92 -6.77
CA GLY A 120 0.78 3.64 -7.29
C GLY A 120 2.29 3.47 -7.21
N THR A 121 3.03 4.43 -6.63
CA THR A 121 4.48 4.37 -6.50
C THR A 121 4.94 3.63 -5.25
N ASP A 122 4.07 3.53 -4.25
CA ASP A 122 4.35 2.95 -2.94
C ASP A 122 3.64 1.61 -2.79
N MET A 123 4.32 0.68 -2.13
CA MET A 123 3.85 -0.67 -1.86
C MET A 123 4.43 -1.20 -0.55
N ASP A 124 3.65 -2.01 0.14
CA ASP A 124 4.08 -2.80 1.29
C ASP A 124 4.51 -4.17 0.77
N ILE A 125 5.70 -4.61 1.13
CA ILE A 125 6.31 -5.85 0.67
C ILE A 125 6.68 -6.75 1.85
N TRP A 126 6.76 -8.05 1.59
CA TRP A 126 7.12 -9.05 2.58
C TRP A 126 7.83 -10.24 1.91
N ASP A 127 8.55 -11.02 2.71
CA ASP A 127 9.22 -12.24 2.24
C ASP A 127 8.33 -13.46 2.50
N ALA A 128 7.76 -14.02 1.44
CA ALA A 128 6.92 -15.21 1.53
C ALA A 128 7.72 -16.48 1.81
N ALA A 129 9.03 -16.50 1.57
CA ALA A 129 9.88 -17.63 1.92
C ALA A 129 10.13 -17.74 3.44
N ALA A 130 9.88 -16.68 4.20
CA ALA A 130 10.08 -16.64 5.65
C ALA A 130 8.96 -17.32 6.46
N VAL A 131 7.85 -17.70 5.82
CA VAL A 131 6.67 -18.26 6.51
C VAL A 131 6.10 -19.47 5.77
N PRO A 132 5.26 -20.29 6.42
CA PRO A 132 4.51 -21.36 5.72
C PRO A 132 3.56 -20.81 4.66
N LEU A 133 3.24 -21.62 3.65
CA LEU A 133 2.38 -21.24 2.51
C LEU A 133 0.98 -20.78 2.93
N GLU A 134 0.48 -21.31 4.05
CA GLU A 134 -0.85 -21.05 4.60
C GLU A 134 -0.87 -19.84 5.55
N TYR A 135 0.28 -19.20 5.75
CA TYR A 135 0.40 -18.06 6.63
C TYR A 135 -0.40 -16.87 6.10
N VAL A 136 -1.22 -16.29 6.97
CA VAL A 136 -1.94 -15.05 6.68
C VAL A 136 -1.16 -13.91 7.27
N LEU A 137 -0.61 -13.05 6.42
CA LEU A 137 0.12 -11.84 6.81
C LEU A 137 -0.76 -10.94 7.69
N GLN A 138 -0.26 -10.56 8.86
CA GLN A 138 -0.97 -9.76 9.86
C GLN A 138 -0.68 -8.26 9.74
N LEU A 139 0.47 -7.89 9.14
CA LEU A 139 0.99 -6.53 9.04
C LEU A 139 1.14 -5.86 10.41
N THR A 140 1.71 -6.59 11.37
CA THR A 140 1.93 -6.11 12.75
C THR A 140 3.42 -6.01 13.07
N PRO A 141 3.82 -5.14 14.01
CA PRO A 141 5.23 -5.03 14.41
C PRO A 141 5.86 -6.36 14.84
N ASP A 142 5.08 -7.26 15.44
CA ASP A 142 5.55 -8.56 15.94
C ASP A 142 6.08 -9.48 14.82
N GLU A 143 5.66 -9.29 13.56
CA GLU A 143 6.19 -10.05 12.40
C GLU A 143 7.61 -9.63 11.99
N TYR A 144 8.10 -8.50 12.50
CA TYR A 144 9.37 -7.89 12.05
C TYR A 144 10.34 -7.60 13.21
N GLN A 145 10.00 -8.00 14.43
CA GLN A 145 10.91 -7.92 15.57
C GLN A 145 11.93 -9.07 15.49
N GLN A 146 13.21 -8.71 15.69
CA GLN A 146 14.33 -9.66 15.82
C GLN A 146 14.58 -10.00 17.28
#